data_AF-A0A661H4S9-F1
#
_entry.id   AF-A0A661H4S9-F1
#
_cell.length_a   1.000
_cell.length_b   1.000
_cell.length_c   1.000
_cell.angle_alpha   90.00
_cell.angle_beta   90.00
_cell.angle_gamma   90.00
#
_symmetry.space_group_name_H-M   'P 1'
#
loop_
_entity.id
_entity.type
_entity.pdbx_description
1 polymer ?
#
loop_
_entity_poly.entity_id
_entity_poly.type
_entity_poly.pdbx_seq_one_letter_code
_entity_poly.pdbx_strand_id
1 'polypeptide(L)'
;TTGDNIRRQLEVYRNVLKLLYQHELQASLVLPPSHVSYWMIIRNQGLYPRFEQWKRNLVRINEEVASGFSRAPLPVFDFSGANTVAMSSPPQKNQPATFNEVFSDAMHFSRPVGDLMLDRALGACENSRGELFGYCITSDNIDGLLQRQDSLFRAYEEDNKD
;
A
#
# COMPACT_ATOMS: atom_id res chain seq x y z
N THR A 1 13.12 21.14 -5.64
CA THR A 1 11.67 21.26 -5.37
C THR A 1 11.10 19.87 -5.05
N THR A 2 9.82 19.73 -4.65
CA THR A 2 9.21 18.44 -4.26
C THR A 2 9.35 17.33 -5.33
N GLY A 3 9.42 17.69 -6.62
CA GLY A 3 9.64 16.75 -7.72
C GLY A 3 11.03 16.09 -7.73
N ASP A 4 12.08 16.82 -7.33
CA ASP A 4 13.45 16.29 -7.27
C ASP A 4 13.58 15.22 -6.17
N ASN A 5 12.84 15.39 -5.07
CA ASN A 5 12.91 14.45 -3.95
C ASN A 5 12.25 13.11 -4.30
N ILE A 6 11.09 13.12 -4.97
CA ILE A 6 10.41 11.89 -5.42
C ILE A 6 11.30 11.13 -6.41
N ARG A 7 11.91 11.83 -7.38
CA ARG A 7 12.84 11.20 -8.33
C ARG A 7 14.00 10.52 -7.62
N ARG A 8 14.60 11.20 -6.65
CA ARG A 8 15.70 10.65 -5.84
C ARG A 8 15.27 9.40 -5.06
N GLN A 9 14.09 9.41 -4.44
CA GLN A 9 13.58 8.26 -3.70
C GLN A 9 13.31 7.05 -4.61
N LEU A 10 12.74 7.27 -5.79
CA LEU A 10 12.52 6.20 -6.77
C LEU A 10 13.84 5.61 -7.30
N GLU A 11 14.89 6.43 -7.42
CA GLU A 11 16.22 5.95 -7.80
C GLU A 11 16.87 5.13 -6.67
N VAL A 12 16.72 5.54 -5.41
CA VAL A 12 17.16 4.74 -4.26
C VAL A 12 16.45 3.39 -4.25
N TYR A 13 15.13 3.37 -4.45
CA TYR A 13 14.36 2.15 -4.57
C TYR A 13 14.88 1.25 -5.71
N ARG A 14 15.11 1.81 -6.90
CA ARG A 14 15.70 1.06 -8.03
C ARG A 14 17.04 0.42 -7.65
N ASN A 15 17.89 1.14 -6.94
CA ASN A 15 19.21 0.64 -6.53
C ASN A 15 19.12 -0.47 -5.47
N VAL A 16 18.17 -0.38 -4.54
CA VAL A 16 17.88 -1.48 -3.60
C VAL A 16 17.44 -2.74 -4.36
N LEU A 17 16.54 -2.62 -5.35
CA LEU A 17 16.13 -3.76 -6.16
C LEU A 17 17.30 -4.39 -6.92
N LYS A 18 18.14 -3.57 -7.56
CA LYS A 18 19.35 -4.07 -8.25
C LYS A 18 20.25 -4.86 -7.30
N LEU A 19 20.45 -4.37 -6.08
CA LEU A 19 21.24 -5.06 -5.06
C LEU A 19 20.64 -6.43 -4.72
N LEU A 20 19.31 -6.50 -4.54
CA LEU A 20 18.62 -7.77 -4.27
C LEU A 20 18.84 -8.79 -5.40
N TYR A 21 18.70 -8.39 -6.66
CA TYR A 21 18.95 -9.29 -7.80
C TYR A 21 20.43 -9.67 -7.97
N GLN A 22 21.35 -8.71 -7.79
CA GLN A 22 22.80 -8.97 -7.88
C GLN A 22 23.30 -10.00 -6.87
N HIS A 23 22.67 -10.04 -5.69
CA HIS A 23 23.02 -10.97 -4.62
C HIS A 23 22.04 -12.15 -4.49
N GLU A 24 21.14 -12.32 -5.47
CA GLU A 24 20.15 -13.42 -5.50
C GLU A 24 19.29 -13.51 -4.23
N LEU A 25 19.00 -12.37 -3.60
CA LEU A 25 18.23 -12.30 -2.37
C LEU A 25 16.74 -12.40 -2.67
N GLN A 26 16.06 -13.29 -1.95
CA GLN A 26 14.60 -13.36 -1.96
C GLN A 26 14.02 -12.27 -1.07
N ALA A 27 13.07 -11.51 -1.60
CA ALA A 27 12.39 -10.45 -0.88
C ALA A 27 10.97 -10.28 -1.39
N SER A 28 10.11 -9.74 -0.53
CA SER A 28 8.78 -9.26 -0.88
C SER A 28 8.68 -7.78 -0.53
N LEU A 29 8.00 -7.02 -1.38
CA LEU A 29 7.75 -5.59 -1.18
C LEU A 29 6.38 -5.41 -0.53
N VAL A 30 6.31 -4.53 0.47
CA VAL A 30 5.09 -4.29 1.24
C VAL A 30 4.78 -2.80 1.26
N LEU A 31 3.56 -2.44 0.88
CA LEU A 31 3.03 -1.09 1.05
C LEU A 31 2.12 -1.09 2.28
N PRO A 32 2.48 -0.41 3.38
CA PRO A 32 1.75 -0.52 4.64
C PRO A 32 0.39 0.18 4.61
N PRO A 33 -0.56 -0.24 5.47
CA PRO A 33 -1.81 0.46 5.65
C PRO A 33 -1.63 1.78 6.41
N SER A 34 -2.57 2.68 6.21
CA SER A 34 -2.80 3.83 7.07
C SER A 34 -4.30 3.93 7.32
N HIS A 35 -4.69 4.54 8.44
CA HIS A 35 -6.09 4.70 8.81
C HIS A 35 -6.82 5.63 7.82
N VAL A 36 -8.12 5.41 7.63
CA VAL A 36 -8.96 6.20 6.72
C VAL A 36 -8.86 7.71 6.96
N SER A 37 -8.67 8.16 8.21
CA SER A 37 -8.49 9.59 8.51
C SER A 37 -7.26 10.20 7.84
N TYR A 38 -6.15 9.47 7.73
CA TYR A 38 -4.98 9.92 6.98
C TYR A 38 -5.30 10.03 5.48
N TRP A 39 -5.97 9.01 4.92
CA TRP A 39 -6.35 9.02 3.51
C TRP A 39 -7.32 10.15 3.17
N MET A 40 -8.25 10.47 4.06
CA MET A 40 -9.15 11.61 3.87
C MET A 40 -8.40 12.93 3.81
N ILE A 41 -7.37 13.14 4.64
CA ILE A 41 -6.50 14.33 4.55
C ILE A 41 -5.82 14.39 3.18
N ILE A 42 -5.23 13.27 2.74
CA ILE A 42 -4.53 13.19 1.44
C ILE A 42 -5.48 13.43 0.26
N ARG A 43 -6.70 12.89 0.31
CA ARG A 43 -7.74 13.06 -0.73
C ARG A 43 -8.27 14.50 -0.76
N ASN A 44 -8.62 15.07 0.39
CA ASN A 44 -9.11 16.44 0.50
C ASN A 44 -8.07 17.48 0.07
N GLN A 45 -6.78 17.17 0.19
CA GLN A 45 -5.69 18.01 -0.32
C GLN A 45 -5.40 17.80 -1.82
N GLY A 46 -6.12 16.91 -2.51
CA GLY A 46 -5.89 16.59 -3.92
C GLY A 46 -4.56 15.86 -4.17
N LEU A 47 -3.97 15.24 -3.14
CA LEU A 47 -2.68 14.56 -3.21
C LEU A 47 -2.80 13.07 -3.56
N TYR A 48 -3.99 12.49 -3.45
CA TYR A 48 -4.21 11.07 -3.71
C TYR A 48 -3.79 10.61 -5.12
N PRO A 49 -4.07 11.36 -6.23
CA PRO A 49 -3.57 10.98 -7.56
C PRO A 49 -2.04 10.86 -7.65
N ARG A 50 -1.31 11.65 -6.84
CA ARG A 50 0.16 11.54 -6.78
C ARG A 50 0.61 10.28 -6.07
N PHE A 51 -0.12 9.87 -5.03
CA PHE A 51 0.11 8.60 -4.34
C PHE A 51 -0.15 7.41 -5.28
N GLU A 52 -1.23 7.42 -6.04
CA GLU A 52 -1.51 6.39 -7.05
C GLU A 52 -0.41 6.31 -8.11
N GLN A 53 0.02 7.47 -8.64
CA GLN A 53 1.12 7.53 -9.60
C GLN A 53 2.43 7.01 -9.00
N TRP A 54 2.69 7.27 -7.72
CA TRP A 54 3.83 6.72 -7.02
C TRP A 54 3.77 5.19 -6.95
N LYS A 55 2.61 4.59 -6.63
CA LYS A 55 2.43 3.11 -6.65
C LYS A 55 2.69 2.52 -8.04
N ARG A 56 2.13 3.13 -9.10
CA ARG A 56 2.40 2.74 -10.49
C ARG A 56 3.90 2.77 -10.81
N ASN A 57 4.61 3.79 -10.34
CA ASN A 57 6.06 3.88 -10.52
C ASN A 57 6.81 2.76 -9.78
N LEU A 58 6.41 2.39 -8.57
CA LEU A 58 7.07 1.30 -7.83
C LEU A 58 6.95 -0.03 -8.56
N VAL A 59 5.76 -0.36 -9.06
CA VAL A 59 5.49 -1.60 -9.79
C VAL A 59 6.25 -1.62 -11.11
N ARG A 60 6.16 -0.54 -11.90
CA ARG A 60 6.90 -0.42 -13.16
C ARG A 60 8.41 -0.58 -12.95
N ILE A 61 8.98 0.10 -11.95
CA ILE A 61 10.42 0.01 -11.66
C ILE A 61 10.80 -1.41 -11.22
N ASN A 62 9.96 -2.09 -10.43
CA ASN A 62 10.18 -3.49 -10.04
C ASN A 62 10.29 -4.41 -11.25
N GLU A 63 9.33 -4.31 -12.17
CA GLU A 63 9.28 -5.12 -13.39
C GLU A 63 10.45 -4.80 -14.34
N GLU A 64 10.78 -3.52 -14.53
CA GLU A 64 11.91 -3.09 -15.34
C GLU A 64 13.25 -3.63 -14.83
N VAL A 65 13.49 -3.53 -13.51
CA VAL A 65 14.74 -4.02 -12.92
C VAL A 65 14.82 -5.54 -13.05
N ALA A 66 13.73 -6.26 -12.74
CA ALA A 66 13.68 -7.72 -12.85
C ALA A 66 14.00 -8.20 -14.28
N SER A 67 13.41 -7.56 -15.28
CA SER A 67 13.65 -7.83 -16.69
C SER A 67 15.13 -7.62 -17.07
N GLY A 68 15.76 -6.56 -16.58
CA GLY A 68 17.19 -6.30 -16.77
C GLY A 68 18.11 -7.39 -16.21
N PHE A 69 17.65 -8.17 -15.23
CA PHE A 69 18.35 -9.33 -14.68
C PHE A 69 17.84 -10.67 -15.22
N SER A 70 16.90 -10.67 -16.17
CA SER A 70 16.23 -11.88 -16.67
C SER A 70 15.59 -12.73 -15.55
N ARG A 71 14.99 -12.06 -14.56
CA ARG A 71 14.30 -12.68 -13.41
C ARG A 71 12.84 -12.23 -13.36
N ALA A 72 12.02 -12.99 -12.63
CA ALA A 72 10.66 -12.55 -12.30
C ALA A 72 10.70 -11.35 -11.34
N PRO A 73 9.75 -10.39 -11.45
CA PRO A 73 9.61 -9.28 -10.50
C PRO A 73 9.39 -9.78 -9.07
N LEU A 74 9.82 -8.98 -8.09
CA LEU A 74 9.54 -9.30 -6.69
C LEU A 74 8.03 -9.21 -6.42
N PRO A 75 7.45 -10.06 -5.56
CA PRO A 75 6.09 -9.89 -5.08
C PRO A 75 5.87 -8.50 -4.47
N VAL A 76 4.75 -7.86 -4.78
CA VAL A 76 4.36 -6.57 -4.22
C VAL A 76 3.00 -6.70 -3.54
N PHE A 77 2.99 -6.72 -2.21
CA PHE A 77 1.79 -6.78 -1.39
C PHE A 77 1.34 -5.37 -1.00
N ASP A 78 0.14 -5.01 -1.45
CA ASP A 78 -0.47 -3.73 -1.15
C ASP A 78 -1.48 -3.85 0.00
N PHE A 79 -1.13 -3.27 1.15
CA PHE A 79 -2.03 -3.07 2.28
C PHE A 79 -2.47 -1.60 2.40
N SER A 80 -2.04 -0.73 1.48
CA SER A 80 -2.36 0.69 1.49
C SER A 80 -3.74 0.99 0.90
N GLY A 81 -4.15 2.27 0.95
CA GLY A 81 -5.42 2.71 0.41
C GLY A 81 -6.62 2.14 1.16
N ALA A 82 -7.79 2.18 0.53
CA ALA A 82 -9.02 1.67 1.11
C ALA A 82 -9.02 0.13 1.15
N ASN A 83 -9.21 -0.43 2.34
CA ASN A 83 -9.39 -1.86 2.57
C ASN A 83 -10.05 -2.07 3.95
N THR A 84 -10.29 -3.34 4.31
CA THR A 84 -10.98 -3.73 5.54
C THR A 84 -10.27 -3.26 6.82
N VAL A 85 -8.94 -3.13 6.82
CA VAL A 85 -8.16 -2.66 7.96
C VAL A 85 -8.11 -1.14 8.00
N ALA A 86 -7.81 -0.49 6.87
CA ALA A 86 -7.72 0.96 6.78
C ALA A 86 -9.04 1.66 7.13
N MET A 87 -10.18 1.01 6.84
CA MET A 87 -11.53 1.51 7.11
C MET A 87 -12.06 1.16 8.50
N SER A 88 -11.19 0.80 9.45
CA SER A 88 -11.58 0.60 10.85
C SER A 88 -12.23 1.86 11.43
N SER A 89 -13.08 1.69 12.46
CA SER A 89 -13.72 2.82 13.12
C SER A 89 -12.71 3.78 13.77
N PRO A 90 -13.00 5.10 13.79
CA PRO A 90 -12.16 6.06 14.49
C PRO A 90 -12.16 5.80 16.01
N PRO A 91 -11.17 6.34 16.75
CA PRO A 91 -11.10 6.16 18.20
C PRO A 91 -12.34 6.74 18.87
N GLN A 92 -13.05 5.90 19.61
CA GLN A 92 -14.20 6.34 20.41
C GLN A 92 -13.72 6.85 21.76
N LYS A 93 -14.29 7.98 22.22
CA LYS A 93 -13.89 8.65 23.48
C LYS A 93 -13.85 7.72 24.70
N ASN A 94 -14.74 6.72 24.75
CA ASN A 94 -14.85 5.79 25.86
C ASN A 94 -14.22 4.41 25.57
N GLN A 95 -13.69 4.18 24.38
CA GLN A 95 -13.11 2.91 23.95
C GLN A 95 -11.89 3.12 23.04
N PRO A 96 -10.83 3.81 23.49
CA PRO A 96 -9.65 4.04 22.66
C PRO A 96 -8.86 2.74 22.37
N ALA A 97 -9.04 1.70 23.18
CA ALA A 97 -8.35 0.42 23.03
C ALA A 97 -8.66 -0.26 21.69
N THR A 98 -9.89 -0.16 21.18
CA THR A 98 -10.30 -0.79 19.91
C THR A 98 -9.59 -0.19 18.71
N PHE A 99 -9.29 1.12 18.73
CA PHE A 99 -8.45 1.74 17.72
C PHE A 99 -7.00 1.25 17.83
N ASN A 100 -6.46 1.18 19.05
CA ASN A 100 -5.08 0.76 19.31
C ASN A 100 -4.80 -0.70 18.94
N GLU A 101 -5.82 -1.55 18.86
CA GLU A 101 -5.72 -2.91 18.34
C GLU A 101 -5.37 -2.93 16.84
N VAL A 102 -5.69 -1.87 16.09
CA VAL A 102 -5.47 -1.77 14.64
C VAL A 102 -4.38 -0.74 14.29
N PHE A 103 -4.36 0.40 14.96
CA PHE A 103 -3.49 1.54 14.68
C PHE A 103 -2.95 2.18 15.96
N SER A 104 -1.65 2.47 16.01
CA SER A 104 -1.05 3.28 17.09
C SER A 104 -1.32 4.77 16.89
N ASP A 105 -1.37 5.19 15.62
CA ASP A 105 -1.86 6.49 15.15
C ASP A 105 -2.38 6.37 13.71
N ALA A 106 -2.84 7.46 13.10
CA ALA A 106 -3.44 7.42 11.77
C ALA A 106 -2.52 6.90 10.65
N MET A 107 -1.20 6.89 10.86
CA MET A 107 -0.19 6.45 9.88
C MET A 107 0.46 5.13 10.25
N HIS A 108 0.51 4.77 11.53
CA HIS A 108 1.23 3.59 12.02
C HIS A 108 0.28 2.50 12.50
N PHE A 109 0.31 1.35 11.82
CA PHE A 109 -0.44 0.16 12.20
C PHE A 109 0.10 -0.48 13.49
N SER A 110 -0.75 -1.22 14.18
CA SER A 110 -0.42 -1.94 15.41
C SER A 110 0.39 -3.21 15.14
N ARG A 111 1.00 -3.79 16.19
CA ARG A 111 1.66 -5.09 16.07
C ARG A 111 0.73 -6.21 15.55
N PRO A 112 -0.51 -6.38 16.06
CA PRO A 112 -1.45 -7.37 15.50
C PRO A 112 -1.67 -7.23 13.98
N VAL A 113 -1.79 -6.01 13.47
CA VAL A 113 -1.90 -5.79 12.01
C VAL A 113 -0.60 -6.16 11.29
N GLY A 114 0.55 -5.90 11.89
CA GLY A 114 1.84 -6.34 11.38
C GLY A 114 1.98 -7.86 11.27
N ASP A 115 1.45 -8.59 12.26
CA ASP A 115 1.44 -10.06 12.23
C ASP A 115 0.57 -10.57 11.07
N LEU A 116 -0.61 -9.97 10.83
CA LEU A 116 -1.46 -10.29 9.66
C LEU A 116 -0.77 -9.99 8.33
N MET A 117 -0.02 -8.87 8.25
CA MET A 117 0.73 -8.51 7.05
C MET A 117 1.85 -9.51 6.77
N LEU A 118 2.55 -9.97 7.81
CA LEU A 118 3.61 -10.96 7.70
C LEU A 118 3.06 -12.30 7.21
N ASP A 119 1.98 -12.80 7.85
CA ASP A 119 1.32 -14.04 7.44
C ASP A 119 0.91 -14.00 5.96
N ARG A 120 0.39 -12.85 5.52
CA ARG A 120 -0.02 -12.64 4.13
C ARG A 120 1.16 -12.60 3.16
N ALA A 121 2.25 -11.92 3.53
CA ALA A 121 3.43 -11.71 2.68
C ALA A 121 4.38 -12.91 2.63
N LEU A 122 4.29 -13.83 3.59
CA LEU A 122 5.00 -15.12 3.56
C LEU A 122 4.32 -16.15 2.63
N GLY A 123 3.07 -15.89 2.21
CA GLY A 123 2.32 -16.73 1.28
C GLY A 123 2.59 -16.43 -0.19
N ALA A 124 1.89 -17.17 -1.07
CA ALA A 124 1.93 -16.91 -2.51
C ALA A 124 1.32 -15.55 -2.86
N CYS A 125 1.88 -14.89 -3.87
CA CYS A 125 1.36 -13.61 -4.35
C CYS A 125 0.17 -13.82 -5.29
N GLU A 126 -0.92 -14.34 -4.75
CA GLU A 126 -2.16 -14.64 -5.46
C GLU A 126 -3.30 -13.80 -4.92
N ASN A 127 -4.18 -13.34 -5.80
CA ASN A 127 -5.32 -12.51 -5.43
C ASN A 127 -6.59 -13.34 -5.36
N SER A 128 -7.28 -13.28 -4.22
CA SER A 128 -8.64 -13.77 -4.12
C SER A 128 -9.65 -12.69 -4.51
N ARG A 129 -10.85 -13.10 -4.92
CA ARG A 129 -11.93 -12.15 -5.24
C ARG A 129 -12.43 -11.50 -3.96
N GLY A 130 -12.40 -10.17 -3.91
CA GLY A 130 -12.96 -9.37 -2.81
C GLY A 130 -11.94 -8.93 -1.76
N GLU A 131 -10.77 -9.56 -1.69
CA GLU A 131 -9.70 -9.08 -0.80
C GLU A 131 -9.04 -7.81 -1.34
N LEU A 132 -8.77 -6.89 -0.41
CA LEU A 132 -8.09 -5.61 -0.66
C LEU A 132 -6.91 -5.36 0.28
N PHE A 133 -6.84 -6.11 1.39
CA PHE A 133 -5.76 -6.04 2.34
C PHE A 133 -4.68 -7.07 1.97
N GLY A 134 -3.51 -6.60 1.55
CA GLY A 134 -2.43 -7.46 1.05
C GLY A 134 -2.67 -7.95 -0.36
N TYR A 135 -3.25 -7.09 -1.20
CA TYR A 135 -3.51 -7.40 -2.61
C TYR A 135 -2.20 -7.37 -3.39
N CYS A 136 -1.94 -8.40 -4.19
CA CYS A 136 -0.76 -8.49 -5.02
C CYS A 136 -0.88 -7.61 -6.27
N ILE A 137 0.00 -6.61 -6.39
CA ILE A 137 -0.05 -5.64 -7.48
C ILE A 137 1.03 -5.87 -8.55
N THR A 138 0.60 -5.79 -9.80
CA THR A 138 1.42 -5.79 -11.02
C THR A 138 0.96 -4.65 -11.93
N SER A 139 1.72 -4.35 -12.98
CA SER A 139 1.32 -3.31 -13.94
C SER A 139 -0.02 -3.64 -14.61
N ASP A 140 -0.31 -4.93 -14.79
CA ASP A 140 -1.55 -5.42 -15.40
C ASP A 140 -2.80 -5.19 -14.54
N ASN A 141 -2.66 -5.15 -13.21
CA ASN A 141 -3.81 -5.19 -12.30
C ASN A 141 -3.98 -3.95 -11.41
N ILE A 142 -2.94 -3.11 -11.30
CA ILE A 142 -2.92 -2.01 -10.33
C ILE A 142 -4.05 -1.02 -10.56
N ASP A 143 -4.38 -0.69 -11.80
CA ASP A 143 -5.46 0.27 -12.09
C ASP A 143 -6.84 -0.26 -11.67
N GLY A 144 -7.08 -1.57 -11.83
CA GLY A 144 -8.28 -2.21 -11.34
C GLY A 144 -8.37 -2.16 -9.81
N LEU A 145 -7.26 -2.38 -9.10
CA LEU A 145 -7.21 -2.23 -7.66
C LEU A 145 -7.54 -0.80 -7.22
N LEU A 146 -6.89 0.19 -7.84
CA LEU A 146 -7.07 1.61 -7.50
C LEU A 146 -8.51 2.08 -7.69
N GLN A 147 -9.19 1.62 -8.74
CA GLN A 147 -10.63 1.91 -8.95
C GLN A 147 -11.52 1.33 -7.84
N ARG A 148 -11.23 0.11 -7.37
CA ARG A 148 -11.97 -0.48 -6.23
C ARG A 148 -11.71 0.29 -4.94
N GLN A 149 -10.46 0.71 -4.71
CA GLN A 149 -10.10 1.51 -3.54
C GLN A 149 -10.79 2.88 -3.57
N ASP A 150 -10.83 3.55 -4.72
CA ASP A 150 -11.54 4.83 -4.87
C ASP A 150 -13.04 4.69 -4.62
N SER A 151 -13.66 3.61 -5.10
CA SER A 151 -15.08 3.34 -4.86
C SER A 151 -15.39 3.21 -3.36
N LEU A 152 -14.52 2.56 -2.59
CA LEU A 152 -14.66 2.45 -1.13
C LEU A 152 -14.44 3.78 -0.42
N PHE A 153 -13.48 4.60 -0.87
CA PHE A 153 -13.31 5.93 -0.31
C PHE A 153 -14.53 6.81 -0.55
N ARG A 154 -15.12 6.77 -1.74
CA ARG A 154 -16.35 7.51 -2.04
C ARG A 154 -17.52 7.07 -1.18
N ALA A 155 -17.70 5.75 -1.00
CA ALA A 155 -18.74 5.22 -0.12
C ALA A 155 -18.53 5.71 1.33
N TYR A 156 -17.28 5.65 1.83
CA TYR A 156 -16.94 6.18 3.15
C TYR A 156 -17.23 7.69 3.25
N GLU A 157 -16.84 8.48 2.25
CA GLU A 157 -17.13 9.92 2.19
C GLU A 157 -18.64 10.19 2.18
N GLU A 158 -19.43 9.41 1.45
CA GLU A 158 -20.90 9.53 1.42
C GLU A 158 -21.56 9.20 2.76
N ASP A 159 -21.13 8.13 3.41
CA ASP A 159 -21.66 7.70 4.71
C ASP A 159 -21.28 8.65 5.86
N ASN A 160 -20.27 9.49 5.66
CA ASN A 160 -19.74 10.43 6.65
C ASN A 160 -19.85 11.90 6.19
N LYS A 161 -20.75 12.20 5.24
CA LYS A 161 -21.15 13.58 4.94
C LYS A 161 -22.05 14.07 6.08
N ASP A 162 -21.64 15.16 6.72
CA ASP A 162 -22.48 15.95 7.62
C ASP A 162 -23.68 16.56 6.88
#